data_AF-A0A1G3ZHI8-F1
#
_entry.id   AF-A0A1G3ZHI8-F1
#
_cell.length_a   1.000
_cell.length_b   1.000
_cell.length_c   1.000
_cell.angle_alpha   90.00
_cell.angle_beta   90.00
_cell.angle_gamma   90.00
#
_symmetry.space_group_name_H-M   'P 1'
#
loop_
_entity.id
_entity.type
_entity.pdbx_description
1 polymer ?
#
loop_
_entity_poly.entity_id
_entity_poly.type
_entity_poly.pdbx_seq_one_letter_code
_entity_poly.pdbx_strand_id
1 'polypeptide(L)'
;MSTAQLVLDYLKVLLSTQVVAGVACLAFLWMFREDIKALLLRTAKIKFPGGAEVLTSQAAKQEEKAGESDKLPSPPKDEVKLPVTLQPDDMKKVVELFQAERARAYLWEYRYLNYFLAYRTQKVLDWLASLSSRTSCDLYDAFWLPHIPSAEERKAIIVALQAHYLIIIQNNLVEVTPKGREYIQWRRPLPENKT
;
A
#
# COMPACT_ATOMS: atom_id res chain seq x y z
N MET A 1 58.56 38.38 21.25
CA MET A 1 57.78 37.13 21.20
C MET A 1 58.46 36.20 20.22
N SER A 2 58.75 34.96 20.62
CA SER A 2 59.43 34.00 19.75
C SER A 2 58.46 33.54 18.66
N THR A 3 58.93 33.40 17.42
CA THR A 3 58.14 32.91 16.27
C THR A 3 57.48 31.56 16.58
N ALA A 4 58.11 30.73 17.41
CA ALA A 4 57.57 29.47 17.88
C ALA A 4 56.29 29.62 18.73
N GLN A 5 56.16 30.69 19.51
CA GLN A 5 54.97 30.93 20.33
C GLN A 5 53.78 31.36 19.47
N LEU A 6 54.01 32.19 18.46
CA LEU A 6 52.98 32.60 17.50
C LEU A 6 52.41 31.39 16.75
N VAL A 7 53.28 30.50 16.23
CA VAL A 7 52.84 29.28 15.52
C VAL A 7 52.04 28.36 16.45
N LEU A 8 52.45 28.22 17.71
CA LEU A 8 51.74 27.39 18.69
C LEU A 8 50.35 27.94 19.02
N ASP A 9 50.21 29.26 19.11
CA ASP A 9 48.93 29.89 19.41
C ASP A 9 47.95 29.80 18.22
N TYR A 10 48.44 29.94 16.99
CA TYR A 10 47.62 29.67 15.80
C TYR A 10 47.20 28.21 15.70
N LEU A 11 48.10 27.27 16.03
CA LEU A 11 47.78 25.84 16.02
C LEU A 11 46.71 25.48 17.06
N LYS A 12 46.73 26.09 18.25
CA LYS A 12 45.69 25.91 19.28
C LYS A 12 44.33 26.42 18.85
N VAL A 13 44.28 27.54 18.12
CA VAL A 13 43.02 28.07 17.58
C VAL A 13 42.48 27.14 16.50
N LEU A 14 43.35 26.62 15.64
CA LEU A 14 42.97 25.74 14.53
C LEU A 14 42.53 24.34 15.03
N LEU A 15 43.16 23.83 16.09
CA LEU A 15 42.73 22.61 16.81
C LEU A 15 41.70 22.87 17.91
N SER A 16 41.17 24.08 18.04
CA SER A 16 40.13 24.34 19.03
C SER A 16 38.91 23.47 18.75
N THR A 17 38.27 22.99 19.82
CA THR A 17 37.13 22.07 19.74
C THR A 17 36.03 22.59 18.82
N GLN A 18 35.80 23.91 18.80
CA GLN A 18 34.79 24.54 17.95
C GLN A 18 35.14 24.46 16.45
N VAL A 19 36.40 24.70 16.09
CA VAL A 19 36.86 24.63 14.69
C VAL A 19 36.84 23.18 14.20
N VAL A 20 37.35 22.25 15.01
CA VAL A 20 37.36 20.82 14.67
C VAL A 20 35.93 20.28 14.55
N ALA A 21 35.03 20.63 15.47
CA ALA A 21 33.63 20.23 15.40
C ALA A 21 32.92 20.82 14.17
N GLY A 22 33.20 22.08 13.83
CA GLY A 22 32.66 22.72 12.62
C GLY A 22 33.09 22.00 11.34
N VAL A 23 34.38 21.69 11.22
CA VAL A 23 34.92 20.94 10.06
C VAL A 23 34.35 19.52 10.01
N ALA A 24 34.26 18.83 11.15
CA ALA A 24 33.66 17.49 11.22
C ALA A 24 32.18 17.49 10.83
N CYS A 25 31.41 18.50 11.26
CA CYS A 25 30.00 18.64 10.91
C CYS A 25 29.81 18.91 9.40
N LEU A 26 30.64 19.79 8.82
CA LEU A 26 30.62 20.05 7.38
C LEU A 26 30.99 18.80 6.57
N ALA A 27 32.03 18.07 7.00
CA ALA A 27 32.43 16.82 6.37
C ALA A 27 31.31 15.76 6.45
N PHE A 28 30.63 15.66 7.59
CA PHE A 28 29.48 14.77 7.78
C PHE A 28 28.32 15.13 6.87
N LEU A 29 27.92 16.41 6.81
CA LEU A 29 26.85 16.88 5.92
C LEU A 29 27.18 16.66 4.45
N TRP A 30 28.46 16.75 4.08
CA TRP A 30 28.89 16.53 2.70
C TRP A 30 28.89 15.04 2.34
N MET A 31 29.43 14.18 3.22
CA MET A 31 29.47 12.73 3.04
C MET A 31 28.06 12.11 2.99
N PHE A 32 27.15 12.57 3.85
CA PHE A 32 25.78 12.05 3.96
C PHE A 32 24.75 12.91 3.24
N ARG A 33 25.17 13.77 2.30
CA ARG A 33 24.28 14.69 1.59
C ARG A 33 23.12 13.96 0.92
N GLU A 34 23.38 12.80 0.31
CA GLU A 34 22.36 12.02 -0.39
C GLU A 34 21.36 11.36 0.57
N ASP A 35 21.85 10.78 1.68
CA ASP A 35 21.00 10.19 2.72
C ASP A 35 20.16 11.25 3.46
N ILE A 36 20.76 12.40 3.77
CA ILE A 36 20.06 13.55 4.38
C ILE A 36 19.00 14.07 3.41
N LYS A 37 19.29 14.14 2.10
CA LYS A 37 18.31 14.53 1.08
C LYS A 37 17.17 13.51 0.99
N ALA A 38 17.48 12.22 1.02
CA ALA A 38 16.49 11.14 1.00
C ALA A 38 15.60 11.15 2.26
N LEU A 39 16.19 11.41 3.43
CA LEU A 39 15.47 11.58 4.69
C LEU A 39 14.63 12.86 4.69
N LEU A 40 15.16 13.99 4.22
CA LEU A 40 14.37 15.23 4.08
C LEU A 40 13.15 15.01 3.17
N LEU A 41 13.33 14.37 2.01
CA LEU A 41 12.22 14.05 1.10
C LEU A 41 11.22 13.08 1.72
N ARG A 42 11.68 12.13 2.54
CA ARG A 42 10.80 11.17 3.22
C ARG A 42 10.06 11.76 4.43
N THR A 43 10.63 12.79 5.07
CA THR A 43 10.14 13.33 6.34
C THR A 43 9.58 14.75 6.22
N ALA A 44 9.55 15.34 5.02
CA ALA A 44 8.93 16.64 4.76
C ALA A 44 7.39 16.59 4.84
N LYS A 45 6.85 16.29 6.04
CA LYS A 45 5.57 16.83 6.49
C LYS A 45 5.83 18.22 7.06
N ILE A 46 6.00 19.21 6.18
CA ILE A 46 6.19 20.59 6.63
C ILE A 46 4.81 21.13 7.00
N LYS A 47 4.48 21.14 8.29
CA LYS A 47 3.35 21.91 8.82
C LYS A 47 3.77 23.39 8.83
N PHE A 48 3.36 24.14 7.82
CA PHE A 48 3.50 25.59 7.87
C PHE A 48 2.53 26.15 8.93
N PRO A 49 2.97 27.09 9.79
CA PRO A 49 2.09 27.75 10.76
C PRO A 49 1.11 28.63 9.97
N GLY A 50 -0.09 28.10 9.70
CA GLY A 50 -1.06 28.68 8.78
C GLY A 50 -2.07 27.68 8.19
N GLY A 51 -1.93 26.38 8.47
CA GLY A 51 -2.97 25.39 8.15
C GLY A 51 -2.97 24.86 6.71
N ALA A 52 -1.98 25.21 5.90
CA ALA A 52 -1.77 24.57 4.61
C ALA A 52 -1.01 23.25 4.80
N GLU A 53 -1.70 22.12 4.67
CA GLU A 53 -1.10 20.79 4.59
C GLU A 53 -0.77 20.49 3.13
N VAL A 54 0.51 20.55 2.75
CA VAL A 54 0.96 19.98 1.47
C VAL A 54 1.20 18.49 1.70
N LEU A 55 0.16 17.69 1.42
CA LEU A 55 0.27 16.24 1.35
C LEU A 55 0.97 15.88 0.03
N THR A 56 2.29 15.63 0.08
CA THR A 56 2.91 14.76 -0.93
C THR A 56 2.44 13.34 -0.63
N SER A 57 1.22 13.04 -1.06
CA SER A 57 0.64 11.71 -1.05
C SER A 57 1.46 10.80 -1.94
N GLN A 58 1.26 9.48 -1.79
CA GLN A 58 1.88 8.45 -2.62
C GLN A 58 1.75 8.67 -4.14
N ALA A 59 0.91 9.62 -4.60
CA ALA A 59 0.80 10.08 -5.98
C ALA A 59 2.13 10.57 -6.58
N ALA A 60 2.97 11.29 -5.82
CA ALA A 60 4.25 11.79 -6.36
C ALA A 60 5.24 10.65 -6.65
N LYS A 61 5.17 9.55 -5.89
CA LYS A 61 5.97 8.33 -6.14
C LYS A 61 5.39 7.47 -7.26
N GLN A 62 4.14 7.71 -7.64
CA GLN A 62 3.48 7.08 -8.78
C GLN A 62 3.83 7.82 -10.08
N GLU A 63 4.02 9.15 -10.05
CA GLU A 63 4.50 9.94 -11.19
C GLU A 63 5.98 9.69 -11.53
N GLU A 64 6.87 9.57 -10.52
CA GLU A 64 8.29 9.23 -10.79
C GLU A 64 8.48 7.81 -11.33
N LYS A 65 7.55 6.89 -11.07
CA LYS A 65 7.53 5.54 -11.68
C LYS A 65 6.68 5.45 -12.95
N ALA A 66 5.93 6.49 -13.30
CA ALA A 66 5.17 6.54 -14.55
C ALA A 66 6.00 7.01 -15.75
N GLY A 67 7.24 7.48 -15.52
CA GLY A 67 8.15 7.96 -16.57
C GLY A 67 8.86 6.85 -17.34
N GLU A 68 9.01 5.64 -16.78
CA GLU A 68 9.31 4.45 -17.56
C GLU A 68 7.97 3.80 -17.91
N SER A 69 7.53 4.00 -19.15
CA SER A 69 6.49 3.19 -19.76
C SER A 69 6.98 1.76 -19.86
N ASP A 70 7.00 1.07 -18.72
CA ASP A 70 7.17 -0.35 -18.63
C ASP A 70 5.99 -0.91 -19.43
N LYS A 71 6.30 -1.41 -20.62
CA LYS A 71 5.33 -1.85 -21.61
C LYS A 71 4.33 -2.72 -20.87
N LEU A 72 3.09 -2.23 -20.73
CA LEU A 72 1.97 -3.06 -20.31
C LEU A 72 2.13 -4.38 -21.07
N PRO A 73 2.16 -5.53 -20.39
CA PRO A 73 2.38 -6.80 -21.06
C PRO A 73 1.39 -6.87 -22.21
N SER A 74 1.92 -6.86 -23.44
CA SER A 74 1.06 -6.91 -24.61
C SER A 74 0.23 -8.17 -24.49
N PRO A 75 -1.09 -8.11 -24.74
CA PRO A 75 -1.91 -9.30 -24.71
C PRO A 75 -1.26 -10.36 -25.60
N PRO A 76 -1.29 -11.65 -25.20
CA PRO A 76 -0.69 -12.71 -26.00
C PRO A 76 -1.17 -12.59 -27.45
N LYS A 77 -0.21 -12.55 -28.39
CA LYS A 77 -0.47 -12.36 -29.83
C LYS A 77 -1.23 -13.51 -30.48
N ASP A 78 -1.49 -14.58 -29.73
CA ASP A 78 -2.31 -15.70 -30.15
C ASP A 78 -3.79 -15.30 -30.07
N GLU A 79 -4.21 -14.48 -31.03
CA GLU A 79 -5.63 -14.27 -31.29
C GLU A 79 -6.24 -15.61 -31.67
N VAL A 80 -6.92 -16.26 -30.72
CA VAL A 80 -7.73 -17.44 -30.98
C VAL A 80 -8.86 -16.99 -31.91
N LYS A 81 -8.69 -17.24 -33.22
CA LYS A 81 -9.73 -17.01 -34.22
C LYS A 81 -10.87 -18.00 -33.98
N LEU A 82 -11.91 -17.53 -33.29
CA LEU A 82 -13.13 -18.30 -33.08
C LEU A 82 -13.76 -18.60 -34.44
N PRO A 83 -14.01 -19.88 -34.80
CA PRO A 83 -14.65 -20.22 -36.05
C PRO A 83 -16.09 -19.68 -36.07
N VAL A 84 -16.51 -19.11 -37.20
CA VAL A 84 -17.84 -18.51 -37.41
C VAL A 84 -18.97 -19.54 -37.33
N THR A 85 -18.64 -20.84 -37.42
CA THR A 85 -19.59 -21.94 -37.31
C THR A 85 -19.07 -22.92 -36.24
N LEU A 86 -19.69 -22.90 -35.06
CA LEU A 86 -19.27 -23.74 -33.93
C LEU A 86 -19.83 -25.16 -34.11
N GLN A 87 -18.95 -26.12 -34.42
CA GLN A 87 -19.27 -27.55 -34.25
C GLN A 87 -19.39 -27.88 -32.74
N PRO A 88 -20.11 -28.96 -32.35
CA PRO A 88 -20.28 -29.33 -30.95
C PRO A 88 -18.96 -29.56 -30.19
N ASP A 89 -17.92 -30.04 -30.87
CA ASP A 89 -16.59 -30.25 -30.27
C ASP A 89 -15.78 -28.95 -30.15
N ASP A 90 -16.02 -27.95 -31.01
CA ASP A 90 -15.41 -26.63 -30.89
C ASP A 90 -16.02 -25.84 -29.73
N MET A 91 -17.32 -26.03 -29.45
CA MET A 91 -17.97 -25.44 -28.29
C MET A 91 -17.31 -25.84 -26.97
N LYS A 92 -16.91 -27.10 -26.81
CA LYS A 92 -16.23 -27.56 -25.59
C LYS A 92 -14.91 -26.83 -25.38
N LYS A 93 -14.10 -26.70 -26.43
CA LYS A 93 -12.82 -25.97 -26.40
C LYS A 93 -13.02 -24.49 -26.06
N VAL A 94 -14.05 -23.85 -26.62
CA VAL A 94 -14.36 -22.45 -26.31
C VAL A 94 -14.78 -22.28 -24.85
N VAL A 95 -15.60 -23.19 -24.32
CA VAL A 95 -15.99 -23.17 -22.91
C VAL A 95 -14.78 -23.37 -22.00
N GLU A 96 -13.89 -24.30 -22.32
CA GLU A 96 -12.65 -24.52 -21.57
C GLU A 96 -11.74 -23.29 -21.58
N LEU A 97 -11.55 -22.65 -22.74
CA LEU A 97 -10.77 -21.43 -22.85
C LEU A 97 -11.38 -20.28 -22.05
N PHE A 98 -12.71 -20.12 -22.09
CA PHE A 98 -13.40 -19.10 -21.32
C PHE A 98 -13.27 -19.35 -19.81
N GLN A 99 -13.38 -20.60 -19.37
CA GLN A 99 -13.18 -20.97 -17.97
C GLN A 99 -11.74 -20.72 -17.53
N ALA A 100 -10.76 -21.03 -18.38
CA ALA A 100 -9.35 -20.77 -18.10
C ALA A 100 -9.04 -19.27 -17.93
N GLU A 101 -9.54 -18.43 -18.85
CA GLU A 101 -9.37 -16.97 -18.76
C GLU A 101 -10.11 -16.38 -17.56
N ARG A 102 -11.31 -16.88 -17.24
CA ARG A 102 -12.05 -16.47 -16.04
C ARG A 102 -11.28 -16.83 -14.76
N ALA A 103 -10.70 -18.03 -14.68
CA ALA A 103 -9.88 -18.44 -13.55
C ALA A 103 -8.62 -17.56 -13.40
N ARG A 104 -7.99 -17.22 -14.53
CA ARG A 104 -6.84 -16.29 -14.56
C ARG A 104 -7.22 -14.89 -14.07
N ALA A 105 -8.38 -14.38 -14.49
CA ALA A 105 -8.89 -13.09 -14.03
C ALA A 105 -9.13 -13.08 -12.52
N TYR A 106 -9.76 -14.12 -11.97
CA TYR A 106 -9.96 -14.25 -10.52
C TYR A 106 -8.64 -14.30 -9.74
N LEU A 107 -7.64 -15.04 -10.24
CA LEU A 107 -6.34 -15.09 -9.61
C LEU A 107 -5.69 -13.71 -9.51
N TRP A 108 -5.73 -12.93 -10.59
CA TRP A 108 -5.19 -11.57 -10.60
C TRP A 108 -5.98 -10.62 -9.70
N GLU A 109 -7.31 -10.75 -9.68
CA GLU A 109 -8.16 -10.01 -8.76
C GLU A 109 -7.78 -10.29 -7.30
N TYR A 110 -7.60 -11.55 -6.91
CA TYR A 110 -7.22 -11.90 -5.54
C TYR A 110 -5.82 -11.41 -5.17
N ARG A 111 -4.87 -11.45 -6.11
CA ARG A 111 -3.54 -10.84 -5.93
C ARG A 111 -3.65 -9.33 -5.72
N TYR A 112 -4.46 -8.65 -6.54
CA TYR A 112 -4.75 -7.23 -6.40
C TYR A 112 -5.35 -6.94 -5.02
N LEU A 113 -6.41 -7.65 -4.63
CA LEU A 113 -7.05 -7.46 -3.33
C LEU A 113 -6.08 -7.68 -2.17
N ASN A 114 -5.24 -8.71 -2.24
CA ASN A 114 -4.27 -8.96 -1.18
C ASN A 114 -3.20 -7.87 -1.06
N TYR A 115 -2.84 -7.24 -2.18
CA TYR A 115 -1.86 -6.15 -2.19
C TYR A 115 -2.46 -4.81 -1.75
N PHE A 116 -3.71 -4.51 -2.15
CA PHE A 116 -4.33 -3.20 -1.93
C PHE A 116 -5.25 -3.13 -0.71
N LEU A 117 -5.84 -4.22 -0.25
CA LEU A 117 -6.64 -4.21 0.98
C LEU A 117 -5.72 -4.06 2.19
N ALA A 118 -5.93 -2.99 2.96
CA ALA A 118 -5.21 -2.77 4.20
C ALA A 118 -5.45 -3.90 5.21
N TYR A 119 -4.47 -4.16 6.08
CA TYR A 119 -4.53 -5.23 7.08
C TYR A 119 -5.83 -5.21 7.91
N ARG A 120 -6.29 -4.02 8.32
CA ARG A 120 -7.54 -3.84 9.07
C ARG A 120 -8.77 -4.21 8.25
N THR A 121 -8.82 -3.81 6.98
CA THR A 121 -9.89 -4.20 6.05
C THR A 121 -10.01 -5.71 5.93
N GLN A 122 -8.86 -6.39 5.84
CA GLN A 122 -8.85 -7.84 5.75
C GLN A 122 -9.24 -8.52 7.08
N LYS A 123 -8.81 -7.98 8.23
CA LYS A 123 -9.27 -8.45 9.55
C LYS A 123 -10.78 -8.28 9.75
N VAL A 124 -11.35 -7.17 9.28
CA VAL A 124 -12.79 -6.94 9.31
C VAL A 124 -13.52 -8.00 8.50
N LEU A 125 -13.01 -8.32 7.30
CA LEU A 125 -13.58 -9.39 6.47
C LEU A 125 -13.50 -10.77 7.16
N ASP A 126 -12.36 -11.09 7.79
CA ASP A 126 -12.19 -12.34 8.55
C ASP A 126 -13.19 -12.42 9.72
N TRP A 127 -13.34 -11.32 10.46
CA TRP A 127 -14.33 -11.21 11.54
C TRP A 127 -15.75 -11.42 11.03
N LEU A 128 -16.15 -10.70 9.96
CA LEU A 128 -17.48 -10.85 9.35
C LEU A 128 -17.75 -12.30 8.91
N ALA A 129 -16.74 -12.99 8.37
CA ALA A 129 -16.88 -14.37 7.93
C ALA A 129 -16.95 -15.39 9.08
N SER A 130 -16.39 -15.04 10.24
CA SER A 130 -16.39 -15.86 11.46
C SER A 130 -17.73 -15.85 12.22
N LEU A 131 -18.59 -14.87 11.96
CA LEU A 131 -19.90 -14.77 12.59
C LEU A 131 -20.83 -15.87 12.05
N SER A 132 -21.58 -16.49 12.95
CA SER A 132 -22.59 -17.51 12.62
C SER A 132 -23.86 -16.92 12.00
N SER A 133 -24.12 -15.63 12.24
CA SER A 133 -25.28 -14.88 11.75
C SER A 133 -24.86 -13.57 11.10
N ARG A 134 -25.76 -13.00 10.26
CA ARG A 134 -25.55 -11.69 9.65
C ARG A 134 -25.51 -10.61 10.73
N THR A 135 -24.57 -9.67 10.58
CA THR A 135 -24.40 -8.55 11.52
C THR A 135 -25.01 -7.27 10.96
N SER A 136 -25.38 -6.31 11.81
CA SER A 136 -25.78 -4.98 11.35
C SER A 136 -24.57 -4.06 11.18
N CYS A 137 -24.72 -2.99 10.38
CA CYS A 137 -23.67 -1.97 10.27
C CYS A 137 -23.40 -1.30 11.64
N ASP A 138 -24.45 -1.10 12.45
CA ASP A 138 -24.32 -0.51 13.78
C ASP A 138 -23.51 -1.39 14.74
N LEU A 139 -23.73 -2.72 14.70
CA LEU A 139 -22.97 -3.67 15.51
C LEU A 139 -21.50 -3.74 15.04
N TYR A 140 -21.29 -3.70 13.73
CA TYR A 140 -19.95 -3.55 13.16
C TYR A 140 -19.23 -2.31 13.69
N ASP A 141 -19.89 -1.14 13.66
CA ASP A 141 -19.30 0.10 14.13
C ASP A 141 -18.98 0.06 15.63
N ALA A 142 -19.90 -0.47 16.44
CA ALA A 142 -19.71 -0.61 17.88
C ALA A 142 -18.54 -1.58 18.21
N PHE A 143 -18.45 -2.71 17.53
CA PHE A 143 -17.39 -3.70 17.76
C PHE A 143 -16.01 -3.18 17.37
N TRP A 144 -15.90 -2.47 16.25
CA TRP A 144 -14.62 -1.99 15.73
C TRP A 144 -14.18 -0.63 16.26
N LEU A 145 -15.06 0.12 16.94
CA LEU A 145 -14.75 1.43 17.53
C LEU A 145 -13.45 1.46 18.37
N PRO A 146 -13.16 0.47 19.25
CA PRO A 146 -11.94 0.50 20.06
C PRO A 146 -10.66 0.31 19.24
N HIS A 147 -10.73 -0.41 18.11
CA HIS A 147 -9.58 -0.73 17.27
C HIS A 147 -9.40 0.23 16.10
N ILE A 148 -10.50 0.83 15.64
CA ILE A 148 -10.58 1.75 14.51
C ILE A 148 -11.43 2.95 14.96
N PRO A 149 -10.83 3.92 15.69
CA PRO A 149 -11.59 5.03 16.26
C PRO A 149 -12.21 5.95 15.21
N SER A 150 -11.55 6.11 14.06
CA SER A 150 -12.03 6.93 12.95
C SER A 150 -13.27 6.33 12.30
N ALA A 151 -14.39 7.05 12.35
CA ALA A 151 -15.62 6.64 11.67
C ALA A 151 -15.47 6.63 10.15
N GLU A 152 -14.68 7.54 9.59
CA GLU A 152 -14.39 7.58 8.15
C GLU A 152 -13.60 6.34 7.70
N GLU A 153 -12.64 5.88 8.52
CA GLU A 153 -11.88 4.66 8.23
C GLU A 153 -12.78 3.43 8.24
N ARG A 154 -13.67 3.30 9.24
CA ARG A 154 -14.65 2.20 9.30
C ARG A 154 -15.59 2.21 8.08
N LYS A 155 -16.10 3.38 7.72
CA LYS A 155 -16.93 3.54 6.52
C LYS A 155 -16.16 3.18 5.25
N ALA A 156 -14.93 3.65 5.10
CA ALA A 156 -14.09 3.34 3.93
C ALA A 156 -13.80 1.84 3.82
N ILE A 157 -13.60 1.14 4.95
CA ILE A 157 -13.43 -0.31 4.98
C ILE A 157 -14.67 -1.02 4.42
N ILE A 158 -15.86 -0.70 4.91
CA ILE A 158 -17.11 -1.32 4.44
C ILE A 158 -17.34 -1.02 2.96
N VAL A 159 -17.14 0.23 2.55
CA VAL A 159 -17.27 0.64 1.14
C VAL A 159 -16.29 -0.13 0.25
N ALA A 160 -15.03 -0.30 0.65
CA ALA A 160 -14.05 -1.05 -0.11
C ALA A 160 -14.43 -2.53 -0.24
N LEU A 161 -14.88 -3.16 0.85
CA LEU A 161 -15.35 -4.55 0.83
C LEU A 161 -16.58 -4.73 -0.08
N GLN A 162 -17.50 -3.77 -0.08
CA GLN A 162 -18.69 -3.78 -0.92
C GLN A 162 -18.35 -3.54 -2.39
N ALA A 163 -17.48 -2.58 -2.70
CA ALA A 163 -17.05 -2.24 -4.06
C ALA A 163 -16.41 -3.42 -4.79
N HIS A 164 -15.70 -4.29 -4.05
CA HIS A 164 -15.09 -5.51 -4.59
C HIS A 164 -15.98 -6.76 -4.48
N TYR A 165 -17.25 -6.59 -4.10
CA TYR A 165 -18.24 -7.67 -3.96
C TYR A 165 -17.81 -8.77 -2.97
N LEU A 166 -17.04 -8.41 -1.94
CA LEU A 166 -16.66 -9.33 -0.85
C LEU A 166 -17.76 -9.41 0.21
N ILE A 167 -18.52 -8.33 0.35
CA ILE A 167 -19.72 -8.25 1.19
C ILE A 167 -20.87 -7.62 0.39
N ILE A 168 -22.09 -7.89 0.83
CA ILE A 168 -23.31 -7.22 0.38
C ILE A 168 -24.02 -6.70 1.63
N ILE A 169 -24.61 -5.51 1.51
CA ILE A 169 -25.43 -4.92 2.57
C ILE A 169 -26.87 -4.94 2.09
N GLN A 170 -27.74 -5.64 2.82
CA GLN A 170 -29.18 -5.71 2.56
C GLN A 170 -29.94 -5.36 3.83
N ASN A 171 -30.82 -4.36 3.78
CA ASN A 171 -31.62 -3.93 4.94
C ASN A 171 -30.79 -3.68 6.21
N ASN A 172 -29.66 -2.96 6.06
CA ASN A 172 -28.68 -2.69 7.13
C ASN A 172 -27.94 -3.94 7.67
N LEU A 173 -28.12 -5.13 7.08
CA LEU A 173 -27.40 -6.34 7.44
C LEU A 173 -26.25 -6.59 6.46
N VAL A 174 -25.09 -6.87 7.01
CA VAL A 174 -23.87 -7.21 6.29
C VAL A 174 -23.81 -8.73 6.11
N GLU A 175 -23.70 -9.17 4.86
CA GLU A 175 -23.53 -10.56 4.47
C GLU A 175 -22.24 -10.73 3.68
N VAL A 176 -21.44 -11.71 4.07
CA VAL A 176 -20.22 -12.07 3.33
C VAL A 176 -20.60 -12.93 2.13
N THR A 177 -20.18 -12.51 0.93
CA THR A 177 -20.49 -13.22 -0.31
C THR A 177 -19.69 -14.52 -0.42
N PRO A 178 -20.07 -15.45 -1.32
CA PRO A 178 -19.24 -16.61 -1.65
C PRO A 178 -17.83 -16.22 -2.06
N LYS A 179 -17.68 -15.14 -2.85
CA LYS A 179 -16.40 -14.57 -3.27
C LYS A 179 -15.57 -14.08 -2.08
N GLY A 180 -16.19 -13.41 -1.12
CA GLY A 180 -15.53 -12.98 0.12
C GLY A 180 -14.94 -14.16 0.89
N ARG A 181 -15.70 -15.26 1.02
CA ARG A 181 -15.22 -16.48 1.69
C ARG A 181 -14.12 -17.19 0.91
N GLU A 182 -14.26 -17.29 -0.41
CA GLU A 182 -13.24 -17.86 -1.30
C GLU A 182 -11.92 -17.08 -1.22
N TYR A 183 -11.99 -15.75 -1.22
CA TYR A 183 -10.82 -14.89 -1.04
C TYR A 183 -10.10 -15.15 0.29
N ILE A 184 -10.83 -15.28 1.40
CA ILE A 184 -10.23 -15.60 2.71
C ILE A 184 -9.49 -16.95 2.66
N GLN A 185 -10.12 -17.97 2.05
CA GLN A 185 -9.52 -19.30 1.89
C GLN A 185 -8.26 -19.25 1.02
N TRP A 186 -8.30 -18.53 -0.10
CA TRP A 186 -7.18 -18.38 -1.02
C TRP A 186 -6.01 -17.63 -0.37
N ARG A 187 -6.29 -16.51 0.33
CA ARG A 187 -5.30 -15.64 0.94
C ARG A 187 -4.55 -16.32 2.10
N ARG A 188 -5.22 -17.27 2.78
CA ARG A 188 -4.77 -17.91 4.04
C ARG A 188 -4.86 -16.95 5.25
N PRO A 189 -4.62 -17.45 6.48
CA PRO A 189 -4.69 -16.62 7.68
C PRO A 189 -3.69 -15.47 7.64
N LEU A 190 -4.08 -14.33 8.23
CA LEU A 190 -3.19 -13.20 8.42
C LEU A 190 -2.02 -13.58 9.34
N PRO A 191 -0.81 -13.04 9.11
CA PRO A 191 0.25 -13.14 10.09
C PRO A 191 -0.20 -12.49 11.40
N GLU A 192 0.10 -13.15 12.51
CA GLU A 192 -0.10 -12.59 13.83
C GLU A 192 0.74 -11.31 13.94
N ASN A 193 0.06 -10.18 14.06
CA ASN A 193 0.74 -8.92 14.29
C ASN A 193 1.22 -8.98 15.75
N LYS A 194 2.52 -9.23 15.94
CA LYS A 194 3.18 -9.08 17.24
C LYS A 194 3.23 -7.59 17.56
N THR A 195 2.11 -7.04 17.99
CA THR A 195 2.02 -5.72 18.61
C THR A 195 2.29 -5.84 20.09
#